data_AF-A0A6L5XYY7-F1
#
_entry.id   AF-A0A6L5XYY7-F1
#
_cell.length_a   1.000
_cell.length_b   1.000
_cell.length_c   1.000
_cell.angle_alpha   90.00
_cell.angle_beta   90.00
_cell.angle_gamma   90.00
#
_symmetry.space_group_name_H-M   'P 1'
#
loop_
_entity.id
_entity.type
_entity.pdbx_description
1 polymer ?
#
loop_
_entity_poly.entity_id
_entity_poly.type
_entity_poly.pdbx_seq_one_letter_code
_entity_poly.pdbx_strand_id
1 'polypeptide(L)'
;MKLFRKRKNKFTICLRDIICIIFTSICAFFSSTSFLDFILKSVIGSIIFLFVIDFFYSEKSDTKGESLSTQKPNVPAETESEKIIKKYKFNVVGVTHKCKLDKSTKRQEILETCLAGEKLRVEKFLYQGKPAYLLVVDGWCKYDIGCVPAYIAEEIGDNYAFHKRVAYIEEIGDFENDKNKTIIYAKVSLHILDSSSPQYDECIV
;
A
#
# COMPACT_ATOMS: atom_id res chain seq x y z
N MET A 1 -29.84 -12.09 -5.50
CA MET A 1 -29.48 -12.61 -4.16
C MET A 1 -27.94 -12.57 -4.05
N LYS A 2 -27.36 -11.60 -3.32
CA LYS A 2 -25.90 -11.42 -3.22
C LYS A 2 -25.38 -12.15 -1.99
N LEU A 3 -24.63 -13.23 -2.18
CA LEU A 3 -23.93 -13.93 -1.10
C LEU A 3 -22.62 -13.20 -0.81
N PHE A 4 -22.63 -12.33 0.21
CA PHE A 4 -21.40 -11.78 0.80
C PHE A 4 -20.69 -12.90 1.58
N ARG A 5 -19.72 -13.56 0.94
CA ARG A 5 -18.84 -14.51 1.59
C ARG A 5 -17.84 -13.72 2.45
N LYS A 6 -18.13 -13.62 3.75
CA LYS A 6 -17.25 -13.03 4.77
C LYS A 6 -15.90 -13.77 4.75
N ARG A 7 -14.87 -13.17 4.11
CA ARG A 7 -13.49 -13.69 4.15
C ARG A 7 -13.06 -13.70 5.62
N LYS A 8 -12.87 -14.89 6.19
CA LYS A 8 -12.23 -15.04 7.50
C LYS A 8 -10.75 -14.66 7.30
N ASN A 9 -10.32 -13.64 8.03
CA ASN A 9 -8.97 -13.09 8.02
C ASN A 9 -7.92 -14.21 8.07
N LYS A 10 -7.14 -14.38 6.99
CA LYS A 10 -5.92 -15.21 6.98
C LYS A 10 -4.83 -14.67 7.94
N PHE A 11 -5.03 -13.47 8.48
CA PHE A 11 -4.10 -12.81 9.41
C PHE A 11 -3.89 -13.56 10.74
N THR A 12 -4.90 -14.32 11.21
CA THR A 12 -4.76 -15.12 12.44
C THR A 12 -3.86 -16.35 12.30
N ILE A 13 -3.58 -16.78 11.06
CA ILE A 13 -2.70 -17.93 10.81
C ILE A 13 -1.23 -17.51 10.95
N CYS A 14 -0.85 -16.31 10.50
CA CYS A 14 0.52 -15.80 10.66
C CYS A 14 0.93 -15.57 12.12
N LEU A 15 0.03 -15.06 12.97
CA LEU A 15 0.40 -14.73 14.35
C LEU A 15 0.72 -15.98 15.17
N ARG A 16 -0.03 -17.08 14.97
CA ARG A 16 0.21 -18.34 15.68
C ARG A 16 1.56 -18.94 15.30
N ASP A 17 1.90 -18.92 14.02
CA ASP A 17 3.14 -19.50 13.52
C ASP A 17 4.36 -18.66 13.95
N ILE A 18 4.23 -17.32 14.00
CA ILE A 18 5.26 -16.43 14.56
C ILE A 18 5.47 -16.68 16.06
N ILE A 19 4.38 -16.80 16.84
CA ILE A 19 4.47 -17.11 18.28
C ILE A 19 5.13 -18.47 18.50
N CYS A 20 4.80 -19.47 17.69
CA CYS A 20 5.43 -20.79 17.77
C CYS A 20 6.94 -20.73 17.47
N ILE A 21 7.37 -19.99 16.44
CA ILE A 21 8.80 -19.82 16.09
C ILE A 21 9.57 -19.12 17.22
N ILE A 22 8.99 -18.06 17.80
CA ILE A 22 9.58 -17.34 18.94
C ILE A 22 9.69 -18.29 20.14
N PHE A 23 8.64 -19.04 20.46
CA PHE A 23 8.63 -19.97 21.58
C PHE A 23 9.63 -21.12 21.41
N THR A 24 9.71 -21.73 20.22
CA THR A 24 10.72 -22.77 19.93
C THR A 24 12.15 -22.22 19.98
N SER A 25 12.37 -20.99 19.53
CA SER A 25 13.70 -20.34 19.60
C SER A 25 14.11 -20.08 21.04
N ILE A 26 13.18 -19.63 21.89
CA ILE A 26 13.40 -19.45 23.34
C ILE A 26 13.72 -20.79 24.00
N CYS A 27 12.94 -21.85 23.72
CA CYS A 27 13.16 -23.18 24.30
C CYS A 27 14.50 -23.80 23.90
N ALA A 28 14.93 -23.66 22.64
CA ALA A 28 16.24 -24.14 22.19
C ALA A 28 17.41 -23.39 22.82
N PHE A 29 17.18 -22.17 23.28
CA PHE A 29 18.20 -21.31 23.88
C PHE A 29 18.53 -21.66 25.34
N PHE A 30 17.63 -22.35 26.04
CA PHE A 30 17.82 -22.76 27.44
C PHE A 30 18.72 -24.01 27.61
N SER A 31 19.13 -24.64 26.52
CA SER A 31 19.81 -25.95 26.60
C SER A 31 21.32 -25.90 26.74
N SER A 32 22.01 -24.76 26.56
CA SER A 32 23.49 -24.82 26.46
C SER A 32 24.29 -23.52 26.63
N THR A 33 24.01 -22.66 27.62
CA THR A 33 24.94 -21.54 27.93
C THR A 33 24.99 -21.15 29.39
N SER A 34 26.17 -20.66 29.81
CA SER A 34 26.44 -20.08 31.13
C SER A 34 25.55 -18.86 31.43
N PHE A 35 25.28 -18.60 32.70
CA PHE A 35 24.35 -17.56 33.18
C PHE A 35 24.64 -16.15 32.65
N LEU A 36 25.91 -15.83 32.39
CA LEU A 36 26.31 -14.51 31.85
C LEU A 36 25.90 -14.32 30.39
N ASP A 37 26.00 -15.36 29.56
CA ASP A 37 25.52 -15.33 28.17
C ASP A 37 24.00 -15.17 28.11
N PHE A 38 23.29 -15.74 29.08
CA PHE A 38 21.85 -15.59 29.21
C PHE A 38 21.46 -14.13 29.47
N ILE A 39 22.13 -13.44 30.39
CA ILE A 39 21.85 -12.02 30.67
C ILE A 39 22.15 -11.14 29.45
N LEU A 40 23.30 -11.33 28.79
CA LEU A 40 23.68 -10.52 27.63
C LEU A 40 22.71 -10.71 26.46
N LYS A 41 22.33 -11.96 26.15
CA LYS A 41 21.38 -12.27 25.08
C LYS A 41 19.96 -11.84 25.41
N SER A 42 19.55 -11.90 26.68
CA SER A 42 18.26 -11.39 27.16
C SER A 42 18.15 -9.86 27.02
N VAL A 43 19.21 -9.12 27.38
CA VAL A 43 19.25 -7.66 27.21
C VAL A 43 19.19 -7.28 25.72
N ILE A 44 19.98 -7.94 24.86
CA ILE A 44 19.95 -7.69 23.41
C ILE A 44 18.56 -8.02 22.83
N GLY A 45 17.97 -9.15 23.22
CA GLY A 45 16.63 -9.54 22.78
C GLY A 45 15.54 -8.55 23.22
N SER A 46 15.64 -8.04 24.45
CA SER A 46 14.72 -7.02 24.98
C SER A 46 14.82 -5.69 24.21
N ILE A 47 16.05 -5.27 23.87
CA ILE A 47 16.27 -4.06 23.06
C ILE A 47 15.63 -4.23 21.67
N ILE A 48 15.88 -5.37 21.00
CA ILE A 48 15.29 -5.65 19.69
C ILE A 48 13.75 -5.69 19.77
N PHE A 49 13.20 -6.30 20.82
CA PHE A 49 11.75 -6.36 21.03
C PHE A 49 11.13 -4.98 21.22
N LEU A 50 11.78 -4.08 21.97
CA LEU A 50 11.35 -2.69 22.12
C LEU A 50 11.41 -1.92 20.79
N PHE A 51 12.47 -2.09 20.00
CA PHE A 51 12.56 -1.48 18.66
C PHE A 51 11.45 -1.95 17.72
N VAL A 52 11.08 -3.24 17.80
CA VAL A 52 9.99 -3.80 17.00
C VAL A 52 8.64 -3.22 17.45
N ILE A 53 8.39 -3.11 18.76
CA ILE A 53 7.18 -2.49 19.30
C ILE A 53 7.09 -1.02 18.87
N ASP A 54 8.16 -0.24 19.03
CA ASP A 54 8.18 1.18 18.64
C ASP A 54 7.96 1.33 17.13
N PHE A 55 8.56 0.47 16.30
CA PHE A 55 8.30 0.46 14.86
C PHE A 55 6.81 0.21 14.54
N PHE A 56 6.17 -0.74 15.22
CA PHE A 56 4.75 -1.05 15.01
C PHE A 56 3.78 -0.01 15.62
N TYR A 57 4.17 0.70 16.68
CA TYR A 57 3.33 1.74 17.31
C TYR A 57 3.52 3.12 16.66
N SER A 58 4.71 3.43 16.14
CA SER A 58 4.97 4.68 15.42
C SER A 58 4.20 4.76 14.10
N GLU A 59 3.84 3.62 13.50
CA GLU A 59 3.01 3.55 12.28
C GLU A 59 1.51 3.82 12.53
N LYS A 60 1.08 4.06 13.78
CA LYS A 60 -0.35 4.20 14.14
C LYS A 60 -0.76 5.55 14.73
N SER A 61 0.14 6.48 14.96
CA SER A 61 -0.19 7.79 15.54
C SER A 61 -0.31 8.88 14.47
N ASP A 62 -1.32 8.78 13.62
CA ASP A 62 -1.82 9.93 12.85
C ASP A 62 -3.33 9.79 12.58
N THR A 63 -4.14 9.59 13.62
CA THR A 63 -5.55 10.03 13.58
C THR A 63 -6.20 10.14 14.96
N LYS A 64 -6.72 11.34 15.26
CA LYS A 64 -7.67 11.77 16.32
C LYS A 64 -7.09 11.94 17.73
N GLY A 65 -7.33 13.01 18.49
CA GLY A 65 -8.17 14.21 18.33
C GLY A 65 -8.28 14.92 19.69
N GLU A 66 -8.21 16.25 19.67
CA GLU A 66 -8.78 17.25 20.61
C GLU A 66 -8.77 17.03 22.14
N SER A 67 -8.05 17.93 22.86
CA SER A 67 -8.64 18.78 23.93
C SER A 67 -7.69 19.90 24.42
N LEU A 68 -8.09 21.15 24.17
CA LEU A 68 -7.94 22.40 24.96
C LEU A 68 -6.61 22.77 25.68
N SER A 69 -5.94 23.83 25.22
CA SER A 69 -6.01 25.20 25.80
C SER A 69 -4.70 26.01 25.62
N THR A 70 -4.85 27.15 24.94
CA THR A 70 -4.15 28.44 25.11
C THR A 70 -2.61 28.49 25.18
N GLN A 71 -1.97 28.74 24.04
CA GLN A 71 -0.96 29.81 23.87
C GLN A 71 -0.60 30.02 22.39
N LYS A 72 -0.81 31.24 21.86
CA LYS A 72 -0.14 31.79 20.67
C LYS A 72 1.32 32.12 21.10
N PRO A 73 2.37 32.20 20.24
CA PRO A 73 2.39 32.31 18.77
C PRO A 73 3.49 31.51 18.03
N ASN A 74 3.17 30.92 16.89
CA ASN A 74 3.89 31.07 15.62
C ASN A 74 3.11 30.27 14.58
N VAL A 75 2.78 30.88 13.45
CA VAL A 75 2.10 30.20 12.34
C VAL A 75 3.21 29.65 11.44
N PRO A 76 3.45 28.33 11.36
CA PRO A 76 3.97 27.76 10.13
C PRO A 76 2.81 27.76 9.13
N ALA A 77 3.13 28.18 7.90
CA ALA A 77 2.22 28.30 6.78
C ALA A 77 1.17 27.18 6.74
N GLU A 78 -0.09 27.57 6.58
CA GLU A 78 -1.20 26.68 6.26
C GLU A 78 -0.75 25.72 5.17
N THR A 79 -0.75 24.43 5.50
CA THR A 79 -0.59 23.39 4.50
C THR A 79 -1.84 23.47 3.63
N GLU A 80 -1.74 24.13 2.47
CA GLU A 80 -2.81 24.20 1.48
C GLU A 80 -3.31 22.76 1.24
N SER A 81 -4.54 22.48 1.68
CA SER A 81 -5.17 21.19 1.42
C SER A 81 -5.35 21.06 -0.09
N GLU A 82 -4.57 20.19 -0.73
CA GLU A 82 -4.60 19.98 -2.18
C GLU A 82 -6.04 19.75 -2.65
N LYS A 83 -6.54 20.64 -3.51
CA LYS A 83 -7.94 20.61 -3.96
C LYS A 83 -8.13 19.54 -5.02
N ILE A 84 -9.11 18.64 -4.84
CA ILE A 84 -9.46 17.64 -5.85
C ILE A 84 -10.23 18.34 -6.98
N ILE A 85 -9.70 18.32 -8.20
CA ILE A 85 -10.35 18.92 -9.38
C ILE A 85 -11.11 17.91 -10.23
N LYS A 86 -10.72 16.63 -10.16
CA LYS A 86 -11.37 15.56 -10.90
C LYS A 86 -11.23 14.24 -10.16
N LYS A 87 -12.29 13.43 -10.21
CA LYS A 87 -12.33 12.09 -9.63
C LYS A 87 -12.81 11.08 -10.66
N TYR A 88 -12.10 9.96 -10.76
CA TYR A 88 -12.51 8.80 -11.55
C TYR A 88 -12.71 7.60 -10.64
N LYS A 89 -13.65 6.73 -11.01
CA LYS A 89 -13.84 5.42 -10.41
C LYS A 89 -13.84 4.37 -11.51
N PHE A 90 -13.01 3.34 -11.37
CA PHE A 90 -12.88 2.31 -12.39
C PHE A 90 -12.36 0.98 -11.82
N ASN A 91 -12.55 -0.09 -12.59
CA ASN A 91 -11.88 -1.37 -12.34
C ASN A 91 -10.46 -1.30 -12.92
N VAL A 92 -9.47 -1.74 -12.13
CA VAL A 92 -8.08 -1.85 -12.59
C VAL A 92 -8.01 -2.83 -13.78
N VAL A 93 -7.29 -2.45 -14.84
CA VAL A 93 -7.12 -3.28 -16.03
C VAL A 93 -5.76 -3.97 -16.04
N GLY A 94 -5.67 -5.10 -16.75
CA GLY A 94 -4.42 -5.85 -16.89
C GLY A 94 -3.99 -6.62 -15.64
N VAL A 95 -4.90 -6.86 -14.69
CA VAL A 95 -4.64 -7.56 -13.42
C VAL A 95 -4.18 -9.01 -13.56
N THR A 96 -4.40 -9.63 -14.72
CA THR A 96 -3.99 -11.01 -15.03
C THR A 96 -2.57 -11.11 -15.62
N HIS A 97 -1.95 -9.97 -15.92
CA HIS A 97 -0.60 -9.93 -16.47
C HIS A 97 0.45 -9.96 -15.35
N LYS A 98 1.71 -10.18 -15.73
CA LYS A 98 2.84 -10.03 -14.81
C LYS A 98 2.97 -8.57 -14.36
N CYS A 99 3.52 -8.39 -13.16
CA CYS A 99 3.96 -7.09 -12.68
C CYS A 99 4.97 -6.53 -13.70
N LYS A 100 4.80 -5.26 -14.06
CA LYS A 100 5.66 -4.58 -15.03
C LYS A 100 6.97 -4.16 -14.38
N LEU A 101 6.92 -3.74 -13.11
CA LEU A 101 8.08 -3.32 -12.33
C LEU A 101 8.96 -4.50 -11.91
N ASP A 102 8.34 -5.64 -11.58
CA ASP A 102 9.01 -6.89 -11.27
C ASP A 102 8.44 -8.01 -12.15
N LYS A 103 9.13 -8.27 -13.27
CA LYS A 103 8.72 -9.22 -14.33
C LYS A 103 8.60 -10.67 -13.85
N SER A 104 8.94 -10.96 -12.59
CA SER A 104 8.83 -12.29 -11.99
C SER A 104 7.47 -12.51 -11.31
N THR A 105 6.98 -11.53 -10.56
CA THR A 105 5.74 -11.62 -9.76
C THR A 105 4.48 -11.41 -10.60
N LYS A 106 3.39 -12.13 -10.29
CA LYS A 106 2.09 -11.89 -10.93
C LYS A 106 1.32 -10.81 -10.20
N ARG A 107 0.62 -9.94 -10.93
CA ARG A 107 -0.27 -8.92 -10.34
C ARG A 107 -1.37 -9.50 -9.45
N GLN A 108 -1.83 -10.72 -9.75
CA GLN A 108 -2.78 -11.44 -8.91
C GLN A 108 -2.21 -11.73 -7.50
N GLU A 109 -0.93 -12.09 -7.40
CA GLU A 109 -0.27 -12.37 -6.11
C GLU A 109 -0.11 -11.09 -5.28
N ILE A 110 0.12 -9.94 -5.95
CA ILE A 110 0.17 -8.63 -5.29
C ILE A 110 -1.23 -8.21 -4.82
N LEU A 111 -2.25 -8.39 -5.66
CA LEU A 111 -3.64 -8.07 -5.32
C LEU A 111 -4.18 -8.90 -4.15
N GLU A 112 -3.61 -10.08 -3.87
CA GLU A 112 -3.95 -10.88 -2.69
C GLU A 112 -3.53 -10.22 -1.37
N THR A 113 -2.52 -9.34 -1.41
CA THR A 113 -2.01 -8.66 -0.22
C THR A 113 -2.60 -7.26 -0.04
N CYS A 114 -3.23 -6.70 -1.08
CA CYS A 114 -3.83 -5.38 -1.04
C CYS A 114 -5.09 -5.28 -0.17
N LEU A 115 -5.33 -4.10 0.39
CA LEU A 115 -6.49 -3.78 1.23
C LEU A 115 -7.29 -2.59 0.69
N ALA A 116 -8.59 -2.56 0.98
CA ALA A 116 -9.40 -1.38 0.72
C ALA A 116 -8.93 -0.20 1.58
N GLY A 117 -8.92 1.00 1.00
CA GLY A 117 -8.36 2.22 1.57
C GLY A 117 -6.87 2.42 1.29
N GLU A 118 -6.18 1.41 0.78
CA GLU A 118 -4.75 1.49 0.49
C GLU A 118 -4.47 2.50 -0.63
N LYS A 119 -3.44 3.33 -0.40
CA LYS A 119 -3.00 4.38 -1.31
C LYS A 119 -2.12 3.78 -2.40
N LEU A 120 -2.32 4.27 -3.62
CA LEU A 120 -1.57 3.87 -4.79
C LEU A 120 -0.90 5.11 -5.41
N ARG A 121 0.36 4.95 -5.80
CA ARG A 121 1.04 5.88 -6.70
C ARG A 121 0.62 5.62 -8.14
N VAL A 122 0.59 6.69 -8.93
CA VAL A 122 0.16 6.65 -10.33
C VAL A 122 1.35 7.04 -11.20
N GLU A 123 2.01 6.04 -11.78
CA GLU A 123 3.27 6.23 -12.52
C GLU A 123 3.00 6.25 -14.03
N LYS A 124 3.41 7.33 -14.70
CA LYS A 124 3.22 7.51 -16.14
C LYS A 124 4.20 6.63 -16.93
N PHE A 125 3.73 6.05 -18.03
CA PHE A 125 4.57 5.40 -19.02
C PHE A 125 3.94 5.49 -20.42
N LEU A 126 4.67 5.05 -21.45
CA LEU A 126 4.14 4.95 -22.82
C LEU A 126 3.82 3.50 -23.19
N TYR A 127 2.62 3.29 -23.74
CA TYR A 127 2.20 2.01 -24.31
C TYR A 127 1.84 2.24 -25.78
N GLN A 128 2.59 1.64 -26.70
CA GLN A 128 2.38 1.80 -28.14
C GLN A 128 2.30 3.28 -28.58
N GLY A 129 3.15 4.13 -28.00
CA GLY A 129 3.19 5.57 -28.28
C GLY A 129 2.08 6.40 -27.61
N LYS A 130 1.16 5.79 -26.86
CA LYS A 130 0.08 6.47 -26.15
C LYS A 130 0.36 6.60 -24.64
N PRO A 131 -0.16 7.64 -23.96
CA PRO A 131 -0.04 7.77 -22.52
C PRO A 131 -0.74 6.62 -21.80
N ALA A 132 -0.07 6.06 -20.81
CA ALA A 132 -0.60 5.02 -19.93
C ALA A 132 -0.11 5.24 -18.50
N TYR A 133 -0.83 4.69 -17.52
CA TYR A 133 -0.54 4.89 -16.11
C TYR A 133 -0.59 3.56 -15.36
N LEU A 134 0.49 3.25 -14.64
CA LEU A 134 0.55 2.14 -13.69
C LEU A 134 -0.05 2.56 -12.36
N LEU A 135 -0.66 1.59 -11.69
CA LEU A 135 -1.13 1.72 -10.32
C LEU A 135 -0.18 0.93 -9.43
N VAL A 136 0.66 1.64 -8.68
CA VAL A 136 1.74 1.09 -7.88
C VAL A 136 1.38 1.18 -6.40
N VAL A 137 1.51 0.07 -5.67
CA VAL A 137 1.26 0.04 -4.23
C VAL A 137 2.22 0.99 -3.52
N ASP A 138 1.68 1.96 -2.78
CA ASP A 138 2.48 2.91 -2.01
C ASP A 138 2.89 2.23 -0.70
N GLY A 139 4.12 1.71 -0.65
CA GLY A 139 4.62 0.96 0.49
C GLY A 139 5.89 0.17 0.17
N TRP A 140 6.14 -0.85 0.99
CA TRP A 140 7.32 -1.71 0.96
C TRP A 140 7.55 -2.46 -0.37
N CYS A 141 6.50 -2.94 -1.03
CA CYS A 141 6.66 -3.82 -2.19
C CYS A 141 6.85 -3.09 -3.52
N LYS A 142 6.54 -1.78 -3.63
CA LYS A 142 6.68 -0.94 -4.85
C LYS A 142 6.28 -1.65 -6.16
N TYR A 143 5.31 -2.55 -6.12
CA TYR A 143 4.85 -3.30 -7.28
C TYR A 143 3.57 -2.72 -7.86
N ASP A 144 3.40 -2.85 -9.18
CA ASP A 144 2.16 -2.45 -9.83
C ASP A 144 1.10 -3.56 -9.79
N ILE A 145 -0.15 -3.17 -9.57
CA ILE A 145 -1.31 -4.07 -9.55
C ILE A 145 -2.06 -4.09 -10.88
N GLY A 146 -1.69 -3.21 -11.80
CA GLY A 146 -2.32 -3.06 -13.11
C GLY A 146 -2.22 -1.63 -13.63
N CYS A 147 -3.12 -1.29 -14.54
CA CYS A 147 -3.13 0.01 -15.21
C CYS A 147 -4.47 0.74 -15.05
N VAL A 148 -4.42 2.05 -15.26
CA VAL A 148 -5.59 2.89 -15.51
C VAL A 148 -6.19 2.53 -16.88
N PRO A 149 -7.53 2.44 -17.04
CA PRO A 149 -8.17 2.21 -18.32
C PRO A 149 -7.75 3.23 -19.38
N ALA A 150 -7.60 2.80 -20.64
CA ALA A 150 -7.04 3.61 -21.72
C ALA A 150 -7.79 4.94 -21.93
N TYR A 151 -9.12 4.95 -21.88
CA TYR A 151 -9.92 6.17 -22.07
C TYR A 151 -9.67 7.22 -20.97
N ILE A 152 -9.42 6.77 -19.73
CA ILE A 152 -9.08 7.67 -18.62
C ILE A 152 -7.63 8.14 -18.77
N ALA A 153 -6.73 7.25 -19.18
CA ALA A 153 -5.33 7.58 -19.41
C ALA A 153 -5.17 8.65 -20.51
N GLU A 154 -5.95 8.57 -21.58
CA GLU A 154 -6.00 9.56 -22.65
C GLU A 154 -6.51 10.91 -22.13
N GLU A 155 -7.65 10.94 -21.41
CA GLU A 155 -8.19 12.17 -20.81
C GLU A 155 -7.20 12.83 -19.85
N ILE A 156 -6.45 12.03 -19.05
CA ILE A 156 -5.39 12.54 -18.17
C ILE A 156 -4.22 13.08 -18.97
N GLY A 157 -3.79 12.37 -20.02
CA GLY A 157 -2.70 12.81 -20.89
C GLY A 157 -2.98 14.15 -21.56
N ASP A 158 -4.23 14.36 -21.98
CA ASP A 158 -4.64 15.54 -22.74
C ASP A 158 -4.93 16.75 -21.85
N ASN A 159 -5.61 16.54 -20.71
CA ASN A 159 -6.13 17.64 -19.89
C ASN A 159 -5.41 17.81 -18.55
N TYR A 160 -4.72 16.78 -18.08
CA TYR A 160 -4.19 16.70 -16.72
C TYR A 160 -2.74 16.20 -16.64
N ALA A 161 -1.97 16.38 -17.72
CA ALA A 161 -0.63 15.79 -17.85
C ALA A 161 0.30 16.11 -16.67
N PHE A 162 0.27 17.37 -16.23
CA PHE A 162 1.14 17.96 -15.20
C PHE A 162 0.49 18.04 -13.80
N HIS A 163 -0.73 17.52 -13.66
CA HIS A 163 -1.41 17.54 -12.36
C HIS A 163 -0.96 16.36 -11.51
N LYS A 164 -0.91 16.59 -10.19
CA LYS A 164 -0.64 15.52 -9.23
C LYS A 164 -1.80 14.52 -9.22
N ARG A 165 -1.45 13.25 -9.09
CA ARG A 165 -2.36 12.10 -9.19
C ARG A 165 -2.17 11.19 -7.99
N VAL A 166 -3.26 10.86 -7.31
CA VAL A 166 -3.27 9.89 -6.21
C VAL A 166 -4.46 8.95 -6.39
N ALA A 167 -4.23 7.65 -6.22
CA ALA A 167 -5.27 6.64 -6.32
C ALA A 167 -5.45 5.91 -4.98
N TYR A 168 -6.66 5.39 -4.76
CA TYR A 168 -7.00 4.60 -3.58
C TYR A 168 -7.82 3.39 -3.98
N ILE A 169 -7.55 2.23 -3.36
CA ILE A 169 -8.36 1.03 -3.54
C ILE A 169 -9.70 1.24 -2.83
N GLU A 170 -10.81 1.25 -3.56
CA GLU A 170 -12.16 1.32 -2.97
C GLU A 170 -12.65 -0.08 -2.57
N GLU A 171 -12.36 -1.09 -3.40
CA GLU A 171 -12.86 -2.45 -3.20
C GLU A 171 -11.89 -3.48 -3.80
N ILE A 172 -11.68 -4.59 -3.08
CA ILE A 172 -11.06 -5.81 -3.62
C ILE A 172 -12.12 -6.90 -3.65
N GLY A 173 -12.29 -7.54 -4.80
CA GLY A 173 -13.21 -8.65 -4.98
C GLY A 173 -12.60 -9.77 -5.80
N ASP A 174 -13.36 -10.84 -5.97
CA ASP A 174 -13.00 -11.97 -6.84
C ASP A 174 -14.20 -12.41 -7.70
N PHE A 175 -13.90 -13.08 -8.80
CA PHE A 175 -14.88 -13.80 -9.62
C PHE A 175 -14.23 -15.03 -10.25
N GLU A 176 -15.04 -16.00 -10.67
CA GLU A 176 -14.56 -17.15 -11.44
C GLU A 176 -14.71 -16.87 -12.93
N ASN A 177 -13.66 -17.10 -13.71
CA ASN A 177 -13.75 -17.02 -15.16
C ASN A 177 -14.27 -18.32 -15.79
N ASP A 178 -14.48 -18.32 -17.10
CA ASP A 178 -14.98 -19.48 -17.88
C ASP A 178 -14.10 -20.75 -17.76
N LYS A 179 -12.90 -20.63 -17.20
CA LYS A 179 -11.95 -21.73 -16.94
C LYS A 179 -11.93 -22.15 -15.47
N ASN A 180 -12.94 -21.76 -14.69
CA ASN A 180 -13.04 -21.98 -13.24
C ASN A 180 -11.82 -21.49 -12.45
N LYS A 181 -11.14 -20.45 -12.96
CA LYS A 181 -10.04 -19.80 -12.24
C LYS A 181 -10.57 -18.57 -11.51
N THR A 182 -10.30 -18.48 -10.21
CA THR A 182 -10.57 -17.28 -9.42
C THR A 182 -9.64 -16.17 -9.88
N ILE A 183 -10.21 -15.03 -10.25
CA ILE A 183 -9.52 -13.80 -10.63
C ILE A 183 -9.87 -12.72 -9.62
N ILE A 184 -8.85 -12.12 -9.03
CA ILE A 184 -8.97 -11.00 -8.10
C ILE A 184 -8.97 -9.71 -8.91
N TYR A 185 -9.90 -8.82 -8.58
CA TYR A 185 -10.02 -7.50 -9.17
C TYR A 185 -9.99 -6.41 -8.08
N ALA A 186 -9.60 -5.22 -8.49
CA ALA A 186 -9.64 -4.02 -7.67
C ALA A 186 -10.49 -2.94 -8.34
N LYS A 187 -11.35 -2.27 -7.56
CA LYS A 187 -11.93 -0.97 -7.92
C LYS A 187 -11.11 0.11 -7.26
N VAL A 188 -10.80 1.15 -8.01
CA VAL A 188 -9.94 2.24 -7.58
C VAL A 188 -10.63 3.57 -7.81
N SER A 189 -10.46 4.50 -6.87
CA SER A 189 -10.72 5.91 -7.07
C SER A 189 -9.43 6.65 -7.35
N LEU A 190 -9.36 7.33 -8.49
CA LEU A 190 -8.26 8.20 -8.88
C LEU A 190 -8.66 9.65 -8.68
N HIS A 191 -7.85 10.40 -7.95
CA HIS A 191 -8.02 11.82 -7.70
C HIS A 191 -6.93 12.60 -8.46
N ILE A 192 -7.37 13.56 -9.26
CA ILE A 192 -6.50 14.58 -9.86
C ILE A 192 -6.56 15.81 -8.95
N LEU A 193 -5.39 16.27 -8.54
CA LEU A 193 -5.25 17.35 -7.58
C LEU A 193 -4.78 18.61 -8.30
N ASP A 194 -5.36 19.74 -7.93
CA ASP A 194 -4.87 21.07 -8.29
C ASP A 194 -3.56 21.27 -7.55
N SER A 195 -2.43 21.15 -8.25
CA SER A 195 -1.16 21.56 -7.64
C SER A 195 -0.96 23.03 -7.94
N SER A 196 -0.96 23.87 -6.90
CA SER A 196 -0.58 25.29 -6.97
C SER A 196 0.87 25.50 -7.44
N SER A 197 1.63 24.41 -7.66
CA SER A 197 2.94 24.38 -8.31
C SER A 197 3.02 23.22 -9.32
N PRO A 198 3.51 23.44 -10.55
CA PRO A 198 3.74 22.34 -11.51
C PRO A 198 4.85 21.42 -10.98
N GLN A 199 4.55 20.13 -10.83
CA GLN A 199 5.59 19.11 -10.63
C GLN A 199 6.24 18.83 -11.98
N TYR A 200 7.50 19.27 -12.12
CA TYR A 200 8.37 18.78 -13.18
C TYR A 200 8.77 17.36 -12.81
N ASP A 201 8.25 16.37 -13.55
CA ASP A 201 8.79 15.01 -13.51
C ASP A 201 10.28 15.12 -13.89
N GLU A 202 11.19 14.87 -12.96
CA GLU A 202 12.61 14.71 -13.29
C GLU A 202 12.74 13.52 -14.24
N CYS A 203 12.83 13.83 -15.53
CA CYS A 203 13.22 12.87 -16.55
C CYS A 203 14.64 12.40 -16.23
N ILE A 204 14.77 11.27 -15.53
CA ILE A 204 16.01 10.50 -15.52
C ILE A 204 16.19 9.95 -16.93
N VAL A 205 17.12 10.56 -17.67
CA VAL A 205 17.58 10.15 -19.01
C VAL A 205 18.41 8.88 -18.90
#